data_AF-A0A198A1T1-F1
#
_entry.id   AF-A0A198A1T1-F1
#
_cell.length_a   1.000
_cell.length_b   1.000
_cell.length_c   1.000
_cell.angle_alpha   90.00
_cell.angle_beta   90.00
_cell.angle_gamma   90.00
#
_symmetry.space_group_name_H-M   'P 1'
#
loop_
_entity.id
_entity.type
_entity.pdbx_description
1 polymer ?
#
loop_
_entity_poly.entity_id
_entity_poly.type
_entity_poly.pdbx_seq_one_letter_code
_entity_poly.pdbx_strand_id
1 'polypeptide(L)'
;MELLLLNKEVTGQYCRKILMPEGATEILMNIVDHLHNDPKLLGIYKDFYKNNIESGYWTTVWEPLAIDAYVEEVLGNSASLLYLHAALQRLPLAEQKYAERGLSEELFVETLRDIGVWVQNAYNLVGHYAIRNFSWIWRHLEARMFRISGMQFIAVNFSGIVKGFYNAKEDRILFLGSAGMELRANGDKQGVCNKEKTTDGFVTEYEETEDYFIGNPITPEGKGLNDLVKLKKGEWEKVLDKDDTLLEIHIPRDTAFDMEQIKDTYKQAKAFYATYFPEVPYKGMACHTWLFTPQLKEMLPPTSNIVRFQEQFYLYPTAGSVRFLWNFVFNELTEVKDAKPDTSLRRKVLAYLEEDKEIFDMNGVFLDICGNFGAVSYYKEDQTV
;
A
#
# COMPACT_ATOMS: atom_id res chain seq x y z
N MET A 1 -5.15 -21.92 -23.45
CA MET A 1 -3.97 -22.81 -23.46
C MET A 1 -4.22 -23.85 -22.37
N GLU A 2 -3.91 -25.13 -22.58
CA GLU A 2 -4.09 -26.11 -21.50
C GLU A 2 -3.12 -25.78 -20.36
N LEU A 3 -3.59 -25.74 -19.11
CA LEU A 3 -2.75 -25.41 -17.95
C LEU A 3 -1.65 -26.47 -17.81
N LEU A 4 -0.41 -26.08 -18.11
CA LEU A 4 0.76 -26.90 -17.86
C LEU A 4 1.26 -26.61 -16.45
N LEU A 5 0.96 -27.53 -15.54
CA LEU A 5 1.39 -27.43 -14.15
C LEU A 5 2.92 -27.39 -14.08
N LEU A 6 3.46 -26.46 -13.30
CA LEU A 6 4.84 -26.54 -12.83
C LEU A 6 5.03 -27.89 -12.15
N ASN A 7 5.98 -28.67 -12.64
CA ASN A 7 6.34 -29.93 -12.03
C ASN A 7 7.07 -29.68 -10.70
N LYS A 8 7.20 -30.73 -9.90
CA LYS A 8 7.79 -30.67 -8.55
C LYS A 8 9.20 -30.06 -8.54
N GLU A 9 10.02 -30.39 -9.53
CA GLU A 9 11.39 -29.89 -9.63
C GLU A 9 11.40 -28.37 -9.92
N VAL A 10 10.64 -27.94 -10.92
CA VAL A 10 10.55 -26.54 -11.33
C VAL A 10 9.91 -25.68 -10.23
N THR A 11 8.86 -26.18 -9.56
CA THR A 11 8.29 -25.52 -8.38
C THR A 11 9.35 -25.29 -7.32
N GLY A 12 10.16 -26.31 -7.00
CA GLY A 12 11.25 -26.19 -6.04
C GLY A 12 12.34 -25.20 -6.47
N GLN A 13 12.73 -25.20 -7.75
CA GLN A 13 13.72 -24.26 -8.30
C GLN A 13 13.26 -22.82 -8.12
N TYR A 14 12.02 -22.51 -8.52
CA TYR A 14 11.47 -21.17 -8.36
C TYR A 14 11.32 -20.75 -6.90
N CYS A 15 10.80 -21.63 -6.04
CA CYS A 15 10.64 -21.33 -4.61
C CYS A 15 11.99 -20.97 -3.96
N ARG A 16 13.05 -21.74 -4.25
CA ARG A 16 14.40 -21.43 -3.78
C ARG A 16 14.95 -20.15 -4.40
N LYS A 17 14.73 -19.91 -5.69
CA LYS A 17 15.14 -18.67 -6.38
C LYS A 17 14.54 -17.43 -5.72
N ILE A 18 13.25 -17.47 -5.37
CA ILE A 18 12.57 -16.35 -4.69
C ILE A 18 12.70 -16.39 -3.16
N LEU A 19 13.61 -17.18 -2.61
CA LEU A 19 13.87 -17.26 -1.17
C LEU A 19 12.62 -17.60 -0.31
N MET A 20 11.75 -18.46 -0.83
CA MET A 20 10.62 -19.01 -0.08
C MET A 20 11.14 -19.80 1.14
N PRO A 21 10.52 -19.71 2.33
CA PRO A 21 10.92 -20.52 3.49
C PRO A 21 10.97 -22.01 3.15
N GLU A 22 12.00 -22.73 3.61
CA GLU A 22 12.23 -24.12 3.18
C GLU A 22 11.03 -25.03 3.48
N GLY A 23 10.44 -24.92 4.67
CA GLY A 23 9.25 -25.71 5.01
C GLY A 23 8.02 -25.37 4.14
N ALA A 24 7.88 -24.13 3.67
CA ALA A 24 6.85 -23.78 2.71
C ALA A 24 7.19 -24.32 1.30
N THR A 25 8.46 -24.31 0.91
CA THR A 25 8.96 -24.90 -0.34
C THR A 25 8.63 -26.39 -0.42
N GLU A 26 8.89 -27.15 0.64
CA GLU A 26 8.55 -28.58 0.72
C GLU A 26 7.03 -28.82 0.56
N ILE A 27 6.20 -28.01 1.23
CA ILE A 27 4.73 -28.11 1.10
C ILE A 27 4.28 -27.81 -0.34
N LEU A 28 4.80 -26.73 -0.94
CA LEU A 28 4.48 -26.35 -2.32
C LEU A 28 4.91 -27.43 -3.33
N MET A 29 6.05 -28.07 -3.11
CA MET A 29 6.50 -29.21 -3.91
C MET A 29 5.59 -30.43 -3.74
N ASN A 30 5.12 -30.72 -2.52
CA ASN A 30 4.23 -31.85 -2.24
C ASN A 30 2.79 -31.62 -2.74
N ILE A 31 2.34 -30.37 -2.85
CA ILE A 31 1.05 -30.04 -3.50
C ILE A 31 1.00 -30.59 -4.92
N VAL A 32 2.11 -30.59 -5.67
CA VAL A 32 2.17 -31.19 -7.01
C VAL A 32 1.82 -32.67 -6.98
N ASP A 33 2.30 -33.41 -5.97
CA ASP A 33 2.00 -34.84 -5.83
C ASP A 33 0.53 -35.07 -5.44
N HIS A 34 -0.04 -34.24 -4.58
CA HIS A 34 -1.46 -34.28 -4.27
C HIS A 34 -2.32 -34.05 -5.52
N LEU A 35 -1.98 -33.05 -6.33
CA LEU A 35 -2.70 -32.73 -7.58
C LEU A 35 -2.63 -33.88 -8.60
N HIS A 36 -1.54 -34.64 -8.65
CA HIS A 36 -1.43 -35.81 -9.54
C HIS A 36 -2.27 -37.01 -9.07
N ASN A 37 -2.43 -37.18 -7.75
CA ASN A 37 -3.08 -38.35 -7.18
C ASN A 37 -4.56 -38.15 -6.81
N ASP A 38 -5.03 -36.90 -6.82
CA ASP A 38 -6.41 -36.52 -6.47
C ASP A 38 -7.09 -35.73 -7.62
N PRO A 39 -7.89 -36.41 -8.46
CA PRO A 39 -8.59 -35.77 -9.57
C PRO A 39 -9.58 -34.68 -9.14
N LYS A 40 -10.17 -34.79 -7.94
CA LYS A 40 -11.12 -33.79 -7.44
C LYS A 40 -10.37 -32.54 -7.02
N LEU A 41 -9.25 -32.69 -6.31
CA LEU A 41 -8.37 -31.57 -5.94
C LEU A 41 -7.83 -30.86 -7.18
N LEU A 42 -7.41 -31.62 -8.19
CA LEU A 42 -6.96 -31.07 -9.48
C LEU A 42 -8.05 -30.28 -10.21
N GLY A 43 -9.31 -30.74 -10.14
CA GLY A 43 -10.45 -30.02 -10.70
C GLY A 43 -10.61 -28.63 -10.06
N ILE A 44 -10.67 -28.58 -8.73
CA ILE A 44 -10.78 -27.32 -7.96
C ILE A 44 -9.60 -26.40 -8.28
N TYR A 45 -8.38 -26.94 -8.33
CA TYR A 45 -7.18 -26.18 -8.68
C TYR A 45 -7.27 -25.55 -10.07
N LYS A 46 -7.66 -26.33 -11.08
CA LYS A 46 -7.80 -25.86 -12.47
C LYS A 46 -8.87 -24.79 -12.60
N ASP A 47 -10.02 -24.99 -11.95
CA ASP A 47 -11.11 -24.01 -11.94
C ASP A 47 -10.70 -22.71 -11.27
N PHE A 48 -10.02 -22.78 -10.11
CA PHE A 48 -9.47 -21.60 -9.46
C PHE A 48 -8.48 -20.87 -10.36
N TYR A 49 -7.49 -21.59 -10.92
CA TYR A 49 -6.47 -20.99 -11.78
C TYR A 49 -7.11 -20.28 -12.97
N LYS A 50 -8.02 -20.95 -13.68
CA LYS A 50 -8.69 -20.39 -14.86
C LYS A 50 -9.53 -19.16 -14.52
N ASN A 51 -10.36 -19.26 -13.47
CA ASN A 51 -11.34 -18.23 -13.16
C ASN A 51 -10.75 -17.03 -12.41
N ASN A 52 -9.60 -17.19 -11.75
CA ASN A 52 -8.98 -16.13 -10.96
C ASN A 52 -7.67 -15.61 -11.55
N ILE A 53 -6.74 -16.51 -11.85
CA ILE A 53 -5.36 -16.17 -12.23
C ILE A 53 -5.25 -15.90 -13.73
N GLU A 54 -5.69 -16.85 -14.56
CA GLU A 54 -5.65 -16.72 -16.02
C GLU A 54 -6.58 -15.61 -16.52
N SER A 55 -7.77 -15.49 -15.93
CA SER A 55 -8.75 -14.44 -16.27
C SER A 55 -8.29 -13.04 -15.87
N GLY A 56 -7.32 -12.92 -14.95
CA GLY A 56 -6.94 -11.64 -14.34
C GLY A 56 -7.91 -11.15 -13.26
N TYR A 57 -8.95 -11.90 -12.90
CA TYR A 57 -9.92 -11.47 -11.87
C TYR A 57 -9.27 -11.12 -10.52
N TRP A 58 -8.26 -11.88 -10.11
CA TRP A 58 -7.47 -11.61 -8.89
C TRP A 58 -6.80 -10.22 -8.84
N THR A 59 -6.68 -9.49 -9.97
CA THR A 59 -6.15 -8.12 -9.98
C THR A 59 -7.23 -7.05 -9.79
N THR A 60 -8.49 -7.45 -9.70
CA THR A 60 -9.65 -6.56 -9.64
C THR A 60 -10.39 -6.62 -8.31
N VAL A 61 -10.12 -7.64 -7.50
CA VAL A 61 -10.79 -7.86 -6.22
C VAL A 61 -9.81 -7.80 -5.05
N TRP A 62 -10.33 -7.33 -3.92
CA TRP A 62 -9.61 -7.24 -2.65
C TRP A 62 -10.35 -8.02 -1.57
N GLU A 63 -10.79 -9.22 -1.91
CA GLU A 63 -11.50 -10.14 -1.01
C GLU A 63 -10.51 -11.12 -0.37
N PRO A 64 -10.79 -11.58 0.87
CA PRO A 64 -10.06 -12.69 1.45
C PRO A 64 -10.14 -13.93 0.56
N LEU A 65 -9.05 -14.70 0.52
CA LEU A 65 -9.01 -15.94 -0.22
C LEU A 65 -10.02 -16.94 0.35
N ALA A 66 -11.03 -17.29 -0.44
CA ALA A 66 -11.98 -18.34 -0.08
C ALA A 66 -11.34 -19.72 -0.28
N ILE A 67 -11.26 -20.49 0.81
CA ILE A 67 -10.74 -21.86 0.79
C ILE A 67 -11.90 -22.83 0.58
N ASP A 68 -11.78 -23.70 -0.41
CA ASP A 68 -12.76 -24.75 -0.66
C ASP A 68 -12.70 -25.80 0.45
N ALA A 69 -13.88 -26.22 0.94
CA ALA A 69 -13.98 -27.16 2.06
C ALA A 69 -13.26 -28.49 1.80
N TYR A 70 -13.21 -28.96 0.54
CA TYR A 70 -12.47 -30.17 0.19
C TYR A 70 -10.96 -29.94 0.19
N VAL A 71 -10.51 -28.75 -0.22
CA VAL A 71 -9.08 -28.39 -0.14
C VAL A 71 -8.64 -28.33 1.33
N GLU A 72 -9.48 -27.78 2.21
CA GLU A 72 -9.24 -27.78 3.66
C GLU A 72 -9.26 -29.19 4.25
N GLU A 73 -10.19 -30.05 3.84
CA GLU A 73 -10.24 -31.46 4.26
C GLU A 73 -8.96 -32.22 3.90
N VAL A 74 -8.43 -32.02 2.70
CA VAL A 74 -7.27 -32.77 2.18
C VAL A 74 -5.94 -32.20 2.68
N LEU A 75 -5.78 -30.87 2.73
CA LEU A 75 -4.51 -30.21 3.01
C LEU A 75 -4.42 -29.57 4.40
N GLY A 76 -5.54 -29.49 5.13
CA GLY A 76 -5.63 -28.87 6.45
C GLY A 76 -5.04 -27.45 6.46
N ASN A 77 -4.14 -27.22 7.41
CA ASN A 77 -3.44 -25.94 7.59
C ASN A 77 -2.66 -25.46 6.35
N SER A 78 -2.35 -26.35 5.39
CA SER A 78 -1.63 -25.99 4.16
C SER A 78 -2.56 -25.61 3.00
N ALA A 79 -3.89 -25.61 3.20
CA ALA A 79 -4.87 -25.37 2.15
C ALA A 79 -4.64 -24.07 1.36
N SER A 80 -4.30 -22.97 2.05
CA SER A 80 -4.01 -21.69 1.38
C SER A 80 -2.80 -21.76 0.43
N LEU A 81 -1.84 -22.65 0.68
CA LEU A 81 -0.66 -22.81 -0.17
C LEU A 81 -0.97 -23.51 -1.50
N LEU A 82 -2.10 -24.23 -1.62
CA LEU A 82 -2.56 -24.73 -2.91
C LEU A 82 -2.90 -23.58 -3.87
N TYR A 83 -3.56 -22.54 -3.36
CA TYR A 83 -3.88 -21.34 -4.12
C TYR A 83 -2.63 -20.49 -4.39
N LEU A 84 -1.69 -20.44 -3.44
CA LEU A 84 -0.38 -19.85 -3.69
C LEU A 84 0.32 -20.58 -4.85
N HIS A 85 0.37 -21.90 -4.83
CA HIS A 85 0.95 -22.69 -5.91
C HIS A 85 0.30 -22.39 -7.27
N ALA A 86 -1.03 -22.20 -7.31
CA ALA A 86 -1.75 -21.77 -8.50
C ALA A 86 -1.29 -20.39 -8.99
N ALA A 87 -1.07 -19.43 -8.10
CA ALA A 87 -0.50 -18.13 -8.47
C ALA A 87 0.96 -18.24 -8.96
N LEU A 88 1.78 -19.08 -8.31
CA LEU A 88 3.20 -19.27 -8.68
C LEU A 88 3.39 -19.90 -10.07
N GLN A 89 2.35 -20.49 -10.67
CA GLN A 89 2.36 -20.87 -12.09
C GLN A 89 2.67 -19.69 -13.03
N ARG A 90 2.50 -18.44 -12.56
CA ARG A 90 2.83 -17.22 -13.31
C ARG A 90 4.32 -16.87 -13.29
N LEU A 91 5.15 -17.52 -12.46
CA LEU A 91 6.57 -17.17 -12.32
C LEU A 91 7.37 -17.24 -13.63
N PRO A 92 7.23 -18.25 -14.51
CA PRO A 92 7.94 -18.25 -15.80
C PRO A 92 7.55 -17.07 -16.68
N LEU A 93 6.27 -16.69 -16.69
CA LEU A 93 5.82 -15.52 -17.45
C LEU A 93 6.29 -14.21 -16.80
N ALA A 94 6.33 -14.14 -15.47
CA ALA A 94 6.89 -13.00 -14.77
C ALA A 94 8.38 -12.82 -15.13
N GLU A 95 9.16 -13.90 -15.08
CA GLU A 95 10.57 -13.92 -15.47
C GLU A 95 10.77 -13.49 -16.93
N GLN A 96 9.92 -14.00 -17.84
CA GLN A 96 9.92 -13.58 -19.24
C GLN A 96 9.67 -12.06 -19.38
N LYS A 97 8.66 -11.50 -18.69
CA LYS A 97 8.39 -10.06 -18.72
C LYS A 97 9.58 -9.23 -18.20
N TYR A 98 10.28 -9.72 -17.17
CA TYR A 98 11.49 -9.07 -16.67
C TYR A 98 12.59 -9.08 -17.75
N ALA A 99 12.83 -10.23 -18.38
CA ALA A 99 13.83 -10.37 -19.44
C ALA A 99 13.52 -9.49 -20.65
N GLU A 100 12.27 -9.45 -21.12
CA GLU A 100 11.81 -8.61 -22.23
C GLU A 100 12.02 -7.12 -21.97
N ARG A 101 11.91 -6.69 -20.70
CA ARG A 101 12.16 -5.31 -20.26
C ARG A 101 13.63 -5.03 -19.93
N GLY A 102 14.50 -6.04 -19.94
CA GLY A 102 15.91 -5.90 -19.56
C GLY A 102 16.13 -5.70 -18.05
N LEU A 103 15.19 -6.14 -17.22
CA LEU A 103 15.31 -6.11 -15.76
C LEU A 103 16.22 -7.23 -15.27
N SER A 104 17.04 -6.96 -14.26
CA SER A 104 18.01 -7.92 -13.74
C SER A 104 17.34 -9.09 -13.01
N GLU A 105 18.03 -10.24 -13.01
CA GLU A 105 17.63 -11.39 -12.19
C GLU A 105 17.64 -11.05 -10.69
N GLU A 106 18.60 -10.22 -10.25
CA GLU A 106 18.64 -9.73 -8.86
C GLU A 106 17.37 -8.97 -8.49
N LEU A 107 16.87 -8.09 -9.36
CA LEU A 107 15.62 -7.37 -9.11
C LEU A 107 14.40 -8.32 -9.09
N PHE A 108 14.40 -9.34 -9.96
CA PHE A 108 13.37 -10.38 -9.94
C PHE A 108 13.35 -11.09 -8.59
N VAL A 109 14.50 -11.57 -8.11
CA VAL A 109 14.61 -12.26 -6.82
C VAL A 109 14.21 -11.31 -5.69
N GLU A 110 14.74 -10.09 -5.66
CA GLU A 110 14.48 -9.12 -4.60
C GLU A 110 13.01 -8.68 -4.58
N THR A 111 12.35 -8.59 -5.72
CA THR A 111 10.92 -8.27 -5.77
C THR A 111 10.07 -9.47 -5.33
N LEU A 112 10.30 -10.65 -5.89
CA LEU A 112 9.42 -11.80 -5.70
C LEU A 112 9.60 -12.48 -4.33
N ARG A 113 10.72 -12.26 -3.63
CA ARG A 113 10.91 -12.76 -2.26
C ARG A 113 9.92 -12.21 -1.24
N ASP A 114 9.24 -11.09 -1.53
CA ASP A 114 8.18 -10.58 -0.65
C ASP A 114 7.05 -11.60 -0.47
N ILE A 115 6.82 -12.48 -1.44
CA ILE A 115 5.89 -13.60 -1.31
C ILE A 115 6.31 -14.51 -0.14
N GLY A 116 7.61 -14.85 -0.06
CA GLY A 116 8.17 -15.62 1.06
C GLY A 116 8.09 -14.89 2.39
N VAL A 117 8.27 -13.56 2.39
CA VAL A 117 8.11 -12.72 3.60
C VAL A 117 6.68 -12.81 4.14
N TRP A 118 5.65 -12.76 3.29
CA TRP A 118 4.26 -12.90 3.72
C TRP A 118 3.92 -14.32 4.18
N VAL A 119 4.50 -15.35 3.56
CA VAL A 119 4.34 -16.75 4.00
C VAL A 119 5.00 -16.96 5.38
N GLN A 120 6.18 -16.41 5.59
CA GLN A 120 6.85 -16.45 6.89
C GLN A 120 6.10 -15.61 7.93
N ASN A 121 5.55 -14.47 7.54
CA ASN A 121 4.72 -13.66 8.42
C ASN A 121 3.51 -14.47 8.89
N ALA A 122 2.78 -15.14 7.98
CA ALA A 122 1.67 -16.01 8.35
C ALA A 122 2.09 -17.13 9.32
N TYR A 123 3.24 -17.77 9.11
CA TYR A 123 3.78 -18.76 10.06
C TYR A 123 3.93 -18.17 11.47
N ASN A 124 4.52 -16.98 11.58
CA ASN A 124 4.69 -16.31 12.87
C ASN A 124 3.34 -15.92 13.53
N LEU A 125 2.27 -15.81 12.74
CA LEU A 125 0.93 -15.46 13.20
C LEU A 125 0.12 -16.68 13.66
N VAL A 126 0.10 -17.75 12.88
CA VAL A 126 -0.82 -18.88 13.06
C VAL A 126 -0.11 -20.22 13.33
N GLY A 127 1.22 -20.22 13.39
CA GLY A 127 2.04 -21.39 13.73
C GLY A 127 2.24 -22.40 12.60
N HIS A 128 1.80 -22.09 11.38
CA HIS A 128 1.97 -22.93 10.19
C HIS A 128 2.10 -22.07 8.94
N TYR A 129 2.75 -22.60 7.90
CA TYR A 129 2.93 -21.87 6.64
C TYR A 129 1.58 -21.72 5.93
N ALA A 130 1.24 -20.48 5.59
CA ALA A 130 0.01 -20.12 4.93
C ALA A 130 0.23 -18.83 4.12
N ILE A 131 -0.72 -18.47 3.25
CA ILE A 131 -0.79 -17.14 2.65
C ILE A 131 -2.08 -16.45 3.08
N ARG A 132 -1.96 -15.30 3.75
CA ARG A 132 -3.11 -14.49 4.21
C ARG A 132 -3.32 -13.23 3.39
N ASN A 133 -2.31 -12.80 2.65
CA ASN A 133 -2.31 -11.59 1.82
C ASN A 133 -2.36 -11.95 0.33
N PHE A 134 -3.24 -12.88 -0.05
CA PHE A 134 -3.25 -13.40 -1.43
C PHE A 134 -3.51 -12.32 -2.49
N SER A 135 -4.40 -11.36 -2.24
CA SER A 135 -4.68 -10.22 -3.14
C SER A 135 -3.49 -9.25 -3.29
N TRP A 136 -2.40 -9.45 -2.54
CA TRP A 136 -1.18 -8.65 -2.63
C TRP A 136 -0.24 -9.13 -3.74
N ILE A 137 -0.06 -10.46 -3.86
CA ILE A 137 1.08 -11.05 -4.57
C ILE A 137 1.00 -10.88 -6.09
N TRP A 138 -0.19 -10.68 -6.65
CA TRP A 138 -0.37 -10.51 -8.10
C TRP A 138 0.47 -9.36 -8.67
N ARG A 139 0.69 -8.29 -7.89
CA ARG A 139 1.49 -7.12 -8.31
C ARG A 139 2.93 -7.50 -8.67
N HIS A 140 3.47 -8.49 -7.95
CA HIS A 140 4.82 -9.02 -8.15
C HIS A 140 4.84 -9.94 -9.39
N LEU A 141 3.89 -10.88 -9.44
CA LEU A 141 3.78 -11.88 -10.49
C LEU A 141 3.40 -11.30 -11.86
N GLU A 142 2.71 -10.16 -11.88
CA GLU A 142 2.38 -9.46 -13.12
C GLU A 142 3.45 -8.46 -13.57
N ALA A 143 4.58 -8.35 -12.86
CA ALA A 143 5.65 -7.38 -13.10
C ALA A 143 5.13 -5.92 -13.09
N ARG A 144 4.30 -5.59 -12.09
CA ARG A 144 3.75 -4.24 -11.88
C ARG A 144 4.39 -3.51 -10.71
N MET A 145 4.88 -4.26 -9.73
CA MET A 145 5.57 -3.76 -8.55
C MET A 145 7.01 -4.21 -8.56
N PHE A 146 7.92 -3.34 -8.10
CA PHE A 146 9.35 -3.60 -8.04
C PHE A 146 9.90 -3.24 -6.67
N ARG A 147 10.69 -4.13 -6.07
CA ARG A 147 11.40 -3.85 -4.81
C ARG A 147 12.79 -3.32 -5.12
N ILE A 148 12.99 -2.03 -4.88
CA ILE A 148 14.22 -1.30 -5.16
C ILE A 148 14.81 -0.90 -3.82
N SER A 149 16.02 -1.36 -3.50
CA SER A 149 16.76 -0.99 -2.28
C SER A 149 15.91 -1.02 -1.00
N GLY A 150 15.12 -2.08 -0.86
CA GLY A 150 14.31 -2.35 0.32
C GLY A 150 12.89 -1.75 0.33
N MET A 151 12.49 -0.92 -0.63
CA MET A 151 11.09 -0.45 -0.74
C MET A 151 10.43 -0.94 -2.01
N GLN A 152 9.11 -1.05 -2.01
CA GLN A 152 8.32 -1.47 -3.16
C GLN A 152 7.66 -0.27 -3.82
N PHE A 153 7.68 -0.24 -5.15
CA PHE A 153 7.12 0.82 -5.98
C PHE A 153 6.17 0.22 -7.02
N ILE A 154 4.99 0.83 -7.18
CA ILE A 154 4.03 0.51 -8.24
C ILE A 154 3.47 1.81 -8.82
N ALA A 155 3.43 1.91 -10.15
CA ALA A 155 2.82 3.05 -10.80
C ALA A 155 1.30 2.90 -10.79
N VAL A 156 0.60 3.89 -10.24
CA VAL A 156 -0.86 3.89 -10.11
C VAL A 156 -1.46 5.23 -10.52
N ASN A 157 -2.71 5.19 -10.98
CA ASN A 157 -3.46 6.40 -11.28
C ASN A 157 -4.07 6.97 -10.00
N PHE A 158 -3.90 8.27 -9.80
CA PHE A 158 -4.46 8.96 -8.67
C PHE A 158 -5.98 9.07 -8.81
N SER A 159 -6.70 8.81 -7.72
CA SER A 159 -8.16 8.75 -7.72
C SER A 159 -8.84 10.10 -7.93
N GLY A 160 -8.14 11.20 -7.65
CA GLY A 160 -8.68 12.56 -7.72
C GLY A 160 -9.51 12.95 -6.49
N ILE A 161 -9.28 12.34 -5.33
CA ILE A 161 -9.95 12.71 -4.06
C ILE A 161 -9.63 14.15 -3.64
N VAL A 162 -8.45 14.64 -4.00
CA VAL A 162 -8.01 16.03 -3.86
C VAL A 162 -7.39 16.50 -5.18
N LYS A 163 -7.13 17.80 -5.30
CA LYS A 163 -6.41 18.44 -6.41
C LYS A 163 -5.26 19.26 -5.84
N GLY A 164 -4.06 19.12 -6.41
CA GLY A 164 -2.87 19.82 -5.96
C GLY A 164 -2.53 21.02 -6.84
N PHE A 165 -2.21 22.14 -6.21
CA PHE A 165 -1.88 23.41 -6.86
C PHE A 165 -0.55 23.95 -6.35
N TYR A 166 0.37 24.30 -7.24
CA TYR A 166 1.68 24.84 -6.89
C TYR A 166 1.80 26.31 -7.32
N ASN A 167 2.33 27.13 -6.43
CA ASN A 167 2.70 28.52 -6.68
C ASN A 167 4.22 28.63 -6.64
N ALA A 168 4.83 28.79 -7.82
CA ALA A 168 6.29 28.84 -7.96
C ALA A 168 6.91 30.11 -7.36
N LYS A 169 6.17 31.22 -7.27
CA LYS A 169 6.65 32.47 -6.68
C LYS A 169 6.76 32.37 -5.16
N GLU A 170 5.82 31.67 -4.54
CA GLU A 170 5.75 31.48 -3.09
C GLU A 170 6.45 30.19 -2.62
N ASP A 171 6.85 29.31 -3.55
CA ASP A 171 7.31 27.95 -3.24
C ASP A 171 6.33 27.22 -2.30
N ARG A 172 5.04 27.27 -2.69
CA ARG A 172 3.93 26.80 -1.88
C ARG A 172 3.08 25.82 -2.67
N ILE A 173 2.68 24.73 -2.02
CA ILE A 173 1.65 23.83 -2.51
C ILE A 173 0.40 23.94 -1.63
N LEU A 174 -0.76 23.86 -2.26
CA LEU A 174 -2.06 23.79 -1.60
C LEU A 174 -2.91 22.71 -2.26
N PHE A 175 -3.56 21.89 -1.44
CA PHE A 175 -4.55 20.93 -1.92
C PHE A 175 -5.95 21.48 -1.75
N LEU A 176 -6.81 21.30 -2.75
CA LEU A 176 -8.25 21.51 -2.64
C LEU A 176 -8.98 20.17 -2.62
N GLY A 177 -9.99 20.02 -1.78
CA GLY A 177 -10.87 18.86 -1.77
C GLY A 177 -11.68 18.80 -3.07
N SER A 178 -11.78 17.63 -3.70
CA SER A 178 -12.72 17.46 -4.81
C SER A 178 -14.16 17.60 -4.32
N ALA A 179 -15.07 18.05 -5.18
CA ALA A 179 -16.47 18.26 -4.81
C ALA A 179 -17.12 16.99 -4.24
N GLY A 180 -17.88 17.13 -3.15
CA GLY A 180 -18.66 16.04 -2.54
C GLY A 180 -17.98 15.31 -1.39
N MET A 181 -16.79 15.74 -0.93
CA MET A 181 -16.19 15.16 0.27
C MET A 181 -16.91 15.67 1.52
N GLU A 182 -17.61 14.77 2.21
CA GLU A 182 -18.26 15.08 3.48
C GLU A 182 -17.23 15.10 4.62
N LEU A 183 -17.09 16.25 5.27
CA LEU A 183 -16.17 16.51 6.38
C LEU A 183 -16.93 16.94 7.64
N ARG A 184 -16.33 16.72 8.81
CA ARG A 184 -16.79 17.24 10.11
C ARG A 184 -16.36 18.71 10.27
N ALA A 185 -16.94 19.43 11.23
CA ALA A 185 -16.53 20.81 11.53
C ALA A 185 -15.03 20.96 11.84
N ASN A 186 -14.40 19.92 12.40
CA ASN A 186 -12.97 19.89 12.70
C ASN A 186 -12.07 19.53 11.49
N GLY A 187 -12.65 19.36 10.30
CA GLY A 187 -11.95 19.04 9.05
C GLY A 187 -11.66 17.56 8.80
N ASP A 188 -11.99 16.65 9.73
CA ASP A 188 -11.87 15.20 9.52
C ASP A 188 -12.96 14.67 8.59
N LYS A 189 -12.71 13.52 7.96
CA LYS A 189 -13.74 12.89 7.12
C LYS A 189 -14.93 12.42 7.97
N GLN A 190 -16.14 12.65 7.48
CA GLN A 190 -17.33 12.02 8.05
C GLN A 190 -17.22 10.49 8.00
N GLY A 191 -17.71 9.81 9.04
CA GLY A 191 -17.62 8.35 9.15
C GLY A 191 -16.27 7.84 9.66
N VAL A 192 -15.34 8.71 10.08
CA VAL A 192 -14.05 8.28 10.61
C VAL A 192 -14.21 7.34 11.80
N CYS A 193 -13.38 6.28 11.84
CA CYS A 193 -13.51 5.19 12.82
C CYS A 193 -14.88 4.48 12.82
N ASN A 194 -15.59 4.47 11.69
CA ASN A 194 -16.97 3.97 11.57
C ASN A 194 -17.97 4.65 12.51
N LYS A 195 -17.67 5.87 12.99
CA LYS A 195 -18.60 6.63 13.82
C LYS A 195 -19.72 7.26 12.97
N GLU A 196 -20.84 7.55 13.62
CA GLU A 196 -21.96 8.26 13.00
C GLU A 196 -21.53 9.63 12.46
N LYS A 197 -22.22 10.08 11.40
CA LYS A 197 -21.98 11.41 10.83
C LYS A 197 -22.40 12.49 11.81
N THR A 198 -21.58 13.52 11.95
CA THR A 198 -21.96 14.70 12.74
C THR A 198 -22.87 15.62 11.92
N THR A 199 -23.69 16.43 12.58
CA THR A 199 -24.63 17.36 11.91
C THR A 199 -24.04 18.73 11.62
N ASP A 200 -22.85 19.02 12.15
CA ASP A 200 -22.13 20.29 12.05
C ASP A 200 -21.05 20.30 10.94
N GLY A 201 -21.01 19.24 10.13
CA GLY A 201 -20.06 19.09 9.03
C GLY A 201 -20.33 20.01 7.85
N PHE A 202 -19.47 19.88 6.84
CA PHE A 202 -19.60 20.55 5.55
C PHE A 202 -19.23 19.60 4.41
N VAL A 203 -19.61 19.95 3.19
CA VAL A 203 -19.27 19.20 1.98
C VAL A 203 -18.35 20.06 1.15
N THR A 204 -17.22 19.50 0.74
CA THR A 204 -16.28 20.25 -0.10
C THR A 204 -16.89 20.60 -1.44
N GLU A 205 -16.59 21.80 -1.91
CA GLU A 205 -16.93 22.31 -3.22
C GLU A 205 -15.66 22.47 -4.06
N TYR A 206 -15.80 22.31 -5.38
CA TYR A 206 -14.74 22.60 -6.33
C TYR A 206 -15.34 23.16 -7.63
N GLU A 207 -14.82 24.30 -8.06
CA GLU A 207 -15.17 24.94 -9.32
C GLU A 207 -13.90 25.42 -10.04
N GLU A 208 -13.87 25.24 -11.35
CA GLU A 208 -12.81 25.77 -12.21
C GLU A 208 -13.41 26.74 -13.22
N THR A 209 -13.06 28.03 -13.09
CA THR A 209 -13.51 29.11 -13.99
C THR A 209 -12.43 29.45 -15.02
N GLU A 210 -12.65 30.45 -15.87
CA GLU A 210 -11.61 30.94 -16.80
C GLU A 210 -10.37 31.46 -16.07
N ASP A 211 -10.57 32.12 -14.92
CA ASP A 211 -9.51 32.85 -14.20
C ASP A 211 -9.08 32.20 -12.88
N TYR A 212 -9.87 31.28 -12.30
CA TYR A 212 -9.63 30.76 -10.95
C TYR A 212 -9.89 29.27 -10.81
N PHE A 213 -9.17 28.65 -9.86
CA PHE A 213 -9.57 27.42 -9.19
C PHE A 213 -10.17 27.80 -7.83
N ILE A 214 -11.37 27.30 -7.52
CA ILE A 214 -12.12 27.64 -6.32
C ILE A 214 -12.46 26.35 -5.58
N GLY A 215 -12.21 26.29 -4.28
CA GLY A 215 -12.59 25.12 -3.50
C GLY A 215 -12.16 25.18 -2.04
N ASN A 216 -12.53 24.14 -1.30
CA ASN A 216 -12.15 23.99 0.11
C ASN A 216 -10.70 23.51 0.23
N PRO A 217 -9.82 24.25 0.93
CA PRO A 217 -8.44 23.84 1.11
C PRO A 217 -8.34 22.67 2.09
N ILE A 218 -7.34 21.82 1.86
CA ILE A 218 -6.92 20.74 2.75
C ILE A 218 -5.56 21.12 3.32
N THR A 219 -5.36 21.03 4.63
CA THR A 219 -4.07 21.30 5.29
C THR A 219 -3.10 20.12 5.09
N PRO A 220 -1.78 20.31 5.26
CA PRO A 220 -0.79 19.24 5.21
C PRO A 220 -1.03 18.08 6.18
N GLU A 221 -1.72 18.33 7.29
CA GLU A 221 -2.17 17.34 8.27
C GLU A 221 -3.40 16.54 7.82
N GLY A 222 -3.98 16.88 6.67
CA GLY A 222 -5.17 16.24 6.13
C GLY A 222 -6.47 16.71 6.77
N LYS A 223 -6.54 17.96 7.21
CA LYS A 223 -7.80 18.61 7.67
C LYS A 223 -8.38 19.44 6.54
N GLY A 224 -9.67 19.32 6.26
CA GLY A 224 -10.34 20.29 5.37
C GLY A 224 -10.76 21.55 6.11
N LEU A 225 -10.71 22.69 5.42
CA LEU A 225 -11.25 23.96 5.93
C LEU A 225 -12.52 24.33 5.16
N ASN A 226 -13.50 24.88 5.87
CA ASN A 226 -14.81 25.21 5.30
C ASN A 226 -14.78 26.46 4.42
N ASP A 227 -13.84 27.38 4.67
CA ASP A 227 -13.74 28.61 3.89
C ASP A 227 -13.13 28.34 2.50
N LEU A 228 -13.86 28.72 1.46
CA LEU A 228 -13.41 28.59 0.08
C LEU A 228 -12.25 29.54 -0.21
N VAL A 229 -11.27 29.04 -0.97
CA VAL A 229 -10.17 29.84 -1.52
C VAL A 229 -10.35 30.06 -3.00
N LYS A 230 -9.73 31.12 -3.53
CA LYS A 230 -9.66 31.39 -4.97
C LYS A 230 -8.19 31.47 -5.39
N LEU A 231 -7.75 30.48 -6.16
CA LEU A 231 -6.40 30.40 -6.69
C LEU A 231 -6.39 30.91 -8.12
N LYS A 232 -5.72 32.04 -8.37
CA LYS A 232 -5.72 32.68 -9.68
C LYS A 232 -4.87 31.91 -10.68
N LYS A 233 -5.46 31.60 -11.84
CA LYS A 233 -4.79 30.99 -13.00
C LYS A 233 -3.74 31.98 -13.53
N GLY A 234 -2.48 31.56 -13.53
CA GLY A 234 -1.33 32.42 -13.82
C GLY A 234 -0.43 32.68 -12.60
N GLU A 235 -0.94 32.49 -11.39
CA GLU A 235 -0.15 32.45 -10.14
C GLU A 235 -0.05 31.02 -9.59
N TRP A 236 -1.09 30.21 -9.82
CA TRP A 236 -1.17 28.82 -9.42
C TRP A 236 -1.27 27.89 -10.63
N GLU A 237 -0.52 26.80 -10.60
CA GLU A 237 -0.55 25.72 -11.58
C GLU A 237 -1.19 24.47 -10.95
N LYS A 238 -2.12 23.82 -11.67
CA LYS A 238 -2.67 22.53 -11.24
C LYS A 238 -1.65 21.42 -11.52
N VAL A 239 -1.04 20.90 -10.46
CA VAL A 239 0.06 19.93 -10.54
C VAL A 239 -0.39 18.50 -10.24
N LEU A 240 -1.55 18.29 -9.62
CA LEU A 240 -2.12 16.96 -9.36
C LEU A 240 -3.64 16.97 -9.54
N ASP A 241 -4.17 16.03 -10.32
CA ASP A 241 -5.59 15.78 -10.49
C ASP A 241 -5.85 14.28 -10.72
N LYS A 242 -7.12 13.94 -10.92
CA LYS A 242 -7.57 12.59 -11.28
C LYS A 242 -6.79 12.05 -12.49
N ASP A 243 -6.44 10.76 -12.43
CA ASP A 243 -5.77 9.98 -13.47
C ASP A 243 -4.29 10.34 -13.71
N ASP A 244 -3.73 11.32 -12.99
CA ASP A 244 -2.28 11.51 -12.91
C ASP A 244 -1.60 10.28 -12.32
N THR A 245 -0.42 9.92 -12.84
CA THR A 245 0.33 8.78 -12.32
C THR A 245 1.20 9.18 -11.12
N LEU A 246 1.15 8.37 -10.07
CA LEU A 246 2.05 8.44 -8.92
C LEU A 246 2.71 7.08 -8.70
N LEU A 247 3.88 7.08 -8.05
CA LEU A 247 4.48 5.85 -7.54
C LEU A 247 3.92 5.58 -6.15
N GLU A 248 3.02 4.61 -6.05
CA GLU A 248 2.59 4.10 -4.75
C GLU A 248 3.74 3.34 -4.11
N ILE A 249 4.05 3.69 -2.86
CA ILE A 249 5.17 3.13 -2.11
C ILE A 249 4.72 2.22 -0.97
N HIS A 250 5.47 1.14 -0.76
CA HIS A 250 5.30 0.24 0.37
C HIS A 250 6.65 -0.07 1.02
N ILE A 251 6.61 -0.30 2.33
CA ILE A 251 7.78 -0.64 3.15
C ILE A 251 7.60 -2.10 3.58
N PRO A 252 8.31 -3.05 2.95
CA PRO A 252 8.32 -4.46 3.33
C PRO A 252 8.65 -4.66 4.81
N ARG A 253 8.08 -5.71 5.41
CA ARG A 253 8.26 -6.02 6.85
C ARG A 253 9.70 -6.37 7.23
N ASP A 254 10.51 -6.82 6.27
CA ASP A 254 11.91 -7.20 6.46
C ASP A 254 12.89 -6.05 6.14
N THR A 255 12.39 -4.83 5.89
CA THR A 255 13.21 -3.63 5.66
C THR A 255 13.26 -2.76 6.91
N ALA A 256 14.45 -2.27 7.26
CA ALA A 256 14.61 -1.31 8.34
C ALA A 256 13.93 0.04 8.01
N PHE A 257 13.23 0.61 8.98
CA PHE A 257 12.58 1.91 8.80
C PHE A 257 13.54 3.07 9.14
N ASP A 258 14.35 3.44 8.17
CA ASP A 258 15.34 4.51 8.25
C ASP A 258 15.10 5.62 7.21
N MET A 259 15.14 6.87 7.66
CA MET A 259 14.80 8.02 6.80
C MET A 259 15.82 8.31 5.70
N GLU A 260 17.11 8.12 5.97
CA GLU A 260 18.12 8.35 4.93
C GLU A 260 18.09 7.23 3.90
N GLN A 261 17.89 5.99 4.33
CA GLN A 261 17.70 4.87 3.42
C GLN A 261 16.47 5.06 2.52
N ILE A 262 15.31 5.43 3.07
CA ILE A 262 14.09 5.67 2.29
C ILE A 262 14.32 6.76 1.23
N LYS A 263 15.01 7.85 1.61
CA LYS A 263 15.36 8.94 0.70
C LYS A 263 16.26 8.48 -0.44
N ASP A 264 17.31 7.73 -0.14
CA ASP A 264 18.21 7.23 -1.18
C ASP A 264 17.55 6.15 -2.05
N THR A 265 16.65 5.35 -1.47
CA THR A 265 15.83 4.39 -2.20
C THR A 265 14.89 5.08 -3.18
N TYR A 266 14.26 6.19 -2.81
CA TYR A 266 13.42 6.94 -3.76
C TYR A 266 14.23 7.52 -4.92
N LYS A 267 15.44 8.05 -4.68
CA LYS A 267 16.34 8.48 -5.78
C LYS A 267 16.65 7.35 -6.75
N GLN A 268 16.91 6.15 -6.23
CA GLN A 268 17.16 4.97 -7.06
C GLN A 268 15.91 4.55 -7.84
N ALA A 269 14.73 4.63 -7.23
CA ALA A 269 13.47 4.39 -7.93
C ALA A 269 13.27 5.39 -9.10
N LYS A 270 13.62 6.67 -8.90
CA LYS A 270 13.56 7.65 -10.01
C LYS A 270 14.46 7.26 -11.18
N ALA A 271 15.70 6.86 -10.91
CA ALA A 271 16.63 6.39 -11.93
C ALA A 271 16.14 5.10 -12.60
N PHE A 272 15.56 4.19 -11.83
CA PHE A 272 14.97 2.94 -12.32
C PHE A 272 13.82 3.19 -13.29
N TYR A 273 12.82 3.98 -12.91
CA TYR A 273 11.68 4.29 -13.79
C TYR A 273 12.12 5.09 -15.02
N ALA A 274 13.07 6.02 -14.90
CA ALA A 274 13.60 6.74 -16.05
C ALA A 274 14.31 5.81 -17.06
N THR A 275 14.98 4.77 -16.58
CA THR A 275 15.73 3.82 -17.42
C THR A 275 14.82 2.77 -18.04
N TYR A 276 13.97 2.15 -17.23
CA TYR A 276 13.22 0.96 -17.61
C TYR A 276 11.76 1.23 -17.94
N PHE A 277 11.18 2.36 -17.53
CA PHE A 277 9.76 2.71 -17.75
C PHE A 277 9.61 4.19 -18.18
N PRO A 278 10.38 4.69 -19.18
CA PRO A 278 10.34 6.10 -19.57
C PRO A 278 8.97 6.54 -20.09
N GLU A 279 8.12 5.59 -20.51
CA GLU A 279 6.75 5.84 -20.95
C GLU A 279 5.74 6.05 -19.80
N VAL A 280 6.16 5.95 -18.54
CA VAL A 280 5.31 6.16 -17.36
C VAL A 280 5.60 7.54 -16.76
N PRO A 281 4.86 8.60 -17.15
CA PRO A 281 5.04 9.94 -16.60
C PRO A 281 4.40 10.02 -15.21
N TYR A 282 5.19 9.85 -14.15
CA TYR A 282 4.72 10.01 -12.78
C TYR A 282 5.09 11.40 -12.21
N LYS A 283 4.31 11.88 -11.24
CA LYS A 283 4.47 13.22 -10.64
C LYS A 283 5.09 13.22 -9.23
N GLY A 284 5.20 12.05 -8.61
CA GLY A 284 5.70 11.90 -7.25
C GLY A 284 5.31 10.55 -6.64
N MET A 285 5.07 10.53 -5.33
CA MET A 285 4.68 9.34 -4.58
C MET A 285 3.26 9.46 -4.01
N ALA A 286 2.57 8.32 -3.95
CA ALA A 286 1.40 8.12 -3.11
C ALA A 286 1.75 7.10 -2.02
N CYS A 287 1.12 7.22 -0.85
CA CYS A 287 1.25 6.21 0.18
C CYS A 287 -0.01 6.12 1.04
N HIS A 288 -0.41 4.89 1.34
CA HIS A 288 -1.41 4.58 2.35
C HIS A 288 -0.75 3.73 3.43
N THR A 289 -0.60 4.27 4.63
CA THR A 289 0.14 3.61 5.71
C THR A 289 -0.36 4.03 7.08
N TRP A 290 -0.28 3.12 8.05
CA TRP A 290 -0.54 3.43 9.46
C TRP A 290 0.39 4.51 10.03
N LEU A 291 1.54 4.75 9.40
CA LEU A 291 2.44 5.85 9.77
C LEU A 291 1.81 7.22 9.56
N PHE A 292 0.78 7.32 8.71
CA PHE A 292 0.00 8.53 8.47
C PHE A 292 -1.17 8.70 9.42
N THR A 293 -1.15 8.03 10.58
CA THR A 293 -2.03 8.37 11.70
C THR A 293 -1.63 9.72 12.30
N PRO A 294 -2.41 10.80 12.14
CA PRO A 294 -2.03 12.14 12.60
C PRO A 294 -1.76 12.20 14.10
N GLN A 295 -2.51 11.41 14.89
CA GLN A 295 -2.37 11.33 16.35
C GLN A 295 -1.00 10.80 16.80
N LEU A 296 -0.23 10.13 15.92
CA LEU A 296 1.13 9.73 16.24
C LEU A 296 2.05 10.93 16.50
N LYS A 297 1.75 12.13 15.98
CA LYS A 297 2.49 13.36 16.30
C LYS A 297 2.25 13.85 17.73
N GLU A 298 1.08 13.57 18.30
CA GLU A 298 0.79 13.85 19.71
C GLU A 298 1.49 12.83 20.63
N MET A 299 1.65 11.61 20.13
CA MET A 299 2.26 10.52 20.89
C MET A 299 3.79 10.55 20.82
N LEU A 300 4.40 10.90 19.69
CA LEU A 300 5.82 10.68 19.42
C LEU A 300 6.62 12.00 19.38
N PRO A 301 7.90 11.99 19.78
CA PRO A 301 8.74 13.18 19.66
C PRO A 301 8.97 13.54 18.18
N PRO A 302 9.23 14.82 17.84
CA PRO A 302 9.53 15.24 16.47
C PRO A 302 10.74 14.52 15.83
N THR A 303 11.66 14.02 16.65
CA THR A 303 12.82 13.25 16.19
C THR A 303 12.49 11.82 15.76
N SER A 304 11.26 11.34 15.97
CA SER A 304 10.82 10.01 15.55
C SER A 304 10.85 9.88 14.03
N ASN A 305 11.39 8.78 13.50
CA ASN A 305 11.33 8.50 12.06
C ASN A 305 9.89 8.47 11.52
N ILE A 306 8.91 8.10 12.35
CA ILE A 306 7.49 8.11 11.95
C ILE A 306 7.02 9.54 11.67
N VAL A 307 7.33 10.47 12.59
CA VAL A 307 6.93 11.88 12.47
C VAL A 307 7.67 12.52 11.30
N ARG A 308 8.98 12.31 11.19
CA ARG A 308 9.79 12.79 10.07
C ARG A 308 9.31 12.27 8.72
N PHE A 309 8.90 11.01 8.63
CA PHE A 309 8.33 10.42 7.41
C PHE A 309 6.99 11.06 7.05
N GLN A 310 6.10 11.21 8.03
CA GLN A 310 4.80 11.85 7.83
C GLN A 310 4.93 13.30 7.34
N GLU A 311 5.94 14.04 7.82
CA GLU A 311 6.20 15.42 7.39
C GLU A 311 6.64 15.54 5.91
N GLN A 312 7.09 14.45 5.30
CA GLN A 312 7.44 14.41 3.87
C GLN A 312 6.23 14.22 2.96
N PHE A 313 5.01 14.09 3.50
CA PHE A 313 3.79 13.90 2.72
C PHE A 313 2.74 14.94 3.06
N TYR A 314 2.00 15.36 2.04
CA TYR A 314 0.78 16.15 2.19
C TYR A 314 -0.38 15.17 2.39
N LEU A 315 -0.95 15.15 3.60
CA LEU A 315 -2.02 14.22 3.93
C LEU A 315 -3.38 14.73 3.44
N TYR A 316 -4.33 13.83 3.26
CA TYR A 316 -5.71 14.20 2.96
C TYR A 316 -6.73 13.30 3.67
N PRO A 317 -7.93 13.84 4.00
CA PRO A 317 -8.91 13.14 4.82
C PRO A 317 -9.31 11.78 4.24
N THR A 318 -9.29 10.76 5.09
CA THR A 318 -9.90 9.44 4.82
C THR A 318 -10.78 9.03 6.00
N ALA A 319 -11.64 8.02 5.81
CA ALA A 319 -12.44 7.53 6.93
C ALA A 319 -11.54 6.80 7.92
N GLY A 320 -10.57 6.00 7.46
CA GLY A 320 -9.58 5.33 8.30
C GLY A 320 -10.17 4.54 9.49
N SER A 321 -9.30 3.90 10.25
CA SER A 321 -9.65 3.41 11.59
C SER A 321 -8.39 3.00 12.33
N VAL A 322 -8.52 2.69 13.62
CA VAL A 322 -7.40 2.14 14.40
C VAL A 322 -6.88 0.81 13.82
N ARG A 323 -7.67 0.10 13.00
CA ARG A 323 -7.36 -1.25 12.51
C ARG A 323 -5.99 -1.32 11.82
N PHE A 324 -5.64 -0.36 10.96
CA PHE A 324 -4.38 -0.47 10.23
C PHE A 324 -3.17 -0.30 11.16
N LEU A 325 -3.22 0.69 12.06
CA LEU A 325 -2.22 0.85 13.11
C LEU A 325 -2.17 -0.36 14.03
N TRP A 326 -3.32 -0.88 14.45
CA TRP A 326 -3.40 -2.05 15.31
C TRP A 326 -2.71 -3.27 14.70
N ASN A 327 -2.98 -3.55 13.43
CA ASN A 327 -2.40 -4.67 12.69
C ASN A 327 -0.86 -4.66 12.67
N PHE A 328 -0.24 -3.48 12.63
CA PHE A 328 1.21 -3.33 12.54
C PHE A 328 1.88 -3.18 13.91
N VAL A 329 1.22 -2.52 14.86
CA VAL A 329 1.76 -2.28 16.20
C VAL A 329 1.52 -3.48 17.12
N PHE A 330 0.34 -4.08 17.09
CA PHE A 330 -0.06 -5.16 17.99
C PHE A 330 -0.16 -6.52 17.34
N ASN A 331 -0.29 -6.60 16.00
CA ASN A 331 -0.69 -7.78 15.22
C ASN A 331 -2.22 -7.91 15.12
N GLU A 332 -2.72 -8.17 13.91
CA GLU A 332 -4.15 -8.21 13.57
C GLU A 332 -4.96 -9.24 14.36
N LEU A 333 -4.31 -10.32 14.84
CA LEU A 333 -4.97 -11.38 15.62
C LEU A 333 -4.98 -11.06 17.13
N THR A 334 -4.32 -9.98 17.56
CA THR A 334 -4.26 -9.63 18.99
C THR A 334 -5.52 -8.89 19.38
N GLU A 335 -6.29 -9.45 20.32
CA GLU A 335 -7.41 -8.73 20.93
C GLU A 335 -6.91 -7.64 21.88
N VAL A 336 -7.72 -6.60 22.11
CA VAL A 336 -7.36 -5.47 22.98
C VAL A 336 -6.98 -5.95 24.39
N LYS A 337 -7.69 -6.93 24.94
CA LYS A 337 -7.43 -7.48 26.28
C LYS A 337 -6.07 -8.19 26.41
N ASP A 338 -5.52 -8.67 25.29
CA ASP A 338 -4.27 -9.43 25.22
C ASP A 338 -3.08 -8.55 24.79
N ALA A 339 -3.35 -7.29 24.44
CA ALA A 339 -2.35 -6.34 23.97
C ALA A 339 -1.37 -5.96 25.10
N LYS A 340 -0.07 -6.12 24.83
CA LYS A 340 0.98 -5.86 25.83
C LYS A 340 1.59 -4.47 25.70
N PRO A 341 1.74 -3.70 26.79
CA PRO A 341 2.41 -2.39 26.81
C PRO A 341 3.95 -2.50 26.83
N ASP A 342 4.53 -3.41 26.05
CA ASP A 342 5.95 -3.79 26.13
C ASP A 342 6.91 -2.85 25.37
N THR A 343 6.42 -2.08 24.40
CA THR A 343 7.18 -1.00 23.74
C THR A 343 6.65 0.39 24.07
N SER A 344 7.47 1.43 23.86
CA SER A 344 7.02 2.82 24.07
C SER A 344 5.85 3.20 23.18
N LEU A 345 5.82 2.73 21.93
CA LEU A 345 4.71 3.00 21.01
C LEU A 345 3.44 2.30 21.50
N ARG A 346 3.53 1.02 21.86
CA ARG A 346 2.39 0.24 22.38
C ARG A 346 1.78 0.87 23.63
N ARG A 347 2.60 1.32 24.59
CA ARG A 347 2.13 2.07 25.77
C ARG A 347 1.32 3.31 25.41
N LYS A 348 1.83 4.11 24.49
CA LYS A 348 1.19 5.36 24.09
C LYS A 348 -0.10 5.13 23.33
N VAL A 349 -0.15 4.14 22.44
CA VAL A 349 -1.38 3.77 21.73
C VAL A 349 -2.45 3.27 22.70
N LEU A 350 -2.09 2.40 23.66
CA LEU A 350 -3.05 1.91 24.65
C LEU A 350 -3.59 3.03 25.53
N ALA A 351 -2.73 3.93 26.03
CA ALA A 351 -3.15 5.09 26.82
C ALA A 351 -4.11 6.01 26.03
N TYR A 352 -3.84 6.23 24.75
CA TYR A 352 -4.69 7.05 23.89
C TYR A 352 -6.08 6.42 23.66
N LEU A 353 -6.16 5.09 23.57
CA LEU A 353 -7.42 4.35 23.48
C LEU A 353 -8.19 4.34 24.81
N GLU A 354 -7.50 4.30 25.95
CA GLU A 354 -8.13 4.42 27.28
C GLU A 354 -8.80 5.79 27.49
N GLU A 355 -8.30 6.83 26.82
CA GLU A 355 -8.90 8.17 26.80
C GLU A 355 -10.08 8.32 25.80
N ASP A 356 -10.53 7.24 25.16
CA ASP A 356 -11.59 7.20 24.13
C ASP A 356 -11.31 8.14 22.94
N LYS A 357 -10.04 8.41 22.67
CA LYS A 357 -9.63 9.27 21.55
C LYS A 357 -9.60 8.47 20.25
N GLU A 358 -9.92 9.15 19.16
CA GLU A 358 -9.95 8.57 17.83
C GLU A 358 -8.54 8.39 17.27
N ILE A 359 -8.23 7.18 16.81
CA ILE A 359 -7.00 6.84 16.10
C ILE A 359 -7.40 6.34 14.71
N PHE A 360 -6.88 6.97 13.68
CA PHE A 360 -7.18 6.62 12.30
C PHE A 360 -6.02 7.00 11.38
N ASP A 361 -5.90 6.29 10.29
CA ASP A 361 -4.91 6.50 9.24
C ASP A 361 -5.46 7.36 8.11
N MET A 362 -4.55 8.04 7.42
CA MET A 362 -4.83 8.83 6.22
C MET A 362 -4.00 8.35 5.05
N ASN A 363 -4.28 8.91 3.88
CA ASN A 363 -3.40 8.82 2.71
C ASN A 363 -2.52 10.05 2.63
N GLY A 364 -1.38 9.92 1.95
CA GLY A 364 -0.45 11.01 1.71
C GLY A 364 0.08 11.02 0.29
N VAL A 365 0.34 12.22 -0.22
CA VAL A 365 1.02 12.45 -1.50
C VAL A 365 2.26 13.29 -1.28
N PHE A 366 3.34 12.90 -1.93
CA PHE A 366 4.53 13.72 -2.12
C PHE A 366 4.65 14.01 -3.61
N LEU A 367 4.90 15.27 -4.00
CA LEU A 367 5.11 15.65 -5.39
C LEU A 367 6.55 16.10 -5.62
N ASP A 368 7.16 15.61 -6.69
CA ASP A 368 8.55 15.93 -7.06
C ASP A 368 8.75 17.43 -7.32
N ILE A 369 7.69 18.13 -7.78
CA ILE A 369 7.74 19.57 -8.01
C ILE A 369 7.97 20.37 -6.72
N CYS A 370 7.61 19.81 -5.56
CA CYS A 370 7.78 20.46 -4.27
C CYS A 370 9.21 20.38 -3.73
N GLY A 371 10.10 19.63 -4.40
CA GLY A 371 11.51 19.52 -4.04
C GLY A 371 11.97 18.08 -3.83
N ASN A 372 13.03 17.91 -3.05
CA ASN A 372 13.63 16.60 -2.81
C ASN A 372 13.03 15.93 -1.57
N PHE A 373 12.59 14.68 -1.70
CA PHE A 373 12.18 13.87 -0.57
C PHE A 373 13.28 13.82 0.52
N GLY A 374 12.87 13.98 1.77
CA GLY A 374 13.74 14.12 2.95
C GLY A 374 14.18 15.55 3.26
N ALA A 375 13.86 16.52 2.39
CA ALA A 375 14.13 17.95 2.62
C ALA A 375 12.87 18.82 2.48
N VAL A 376 11.77 18.28 1.96
CA VAL A 376 10.50 18.99 1.87
C VAL A 376 9.86 19.04 3.26
N SER A 377 9.29 20.19 3.59
CA SER A 377 8.34 20.31 4.69
C SER A 377 7.12 21.03 4.16
N TYR A 378 5.99 20.37 4.25
CA TYR A 378 4.70 20.97 3.97
C TYR A 378 4.18 21.81 5.13
N TYR A 379 4.92 21.95 6.25
CA TYR A 379 4.44 22.54 7.51
C TYR A 379 4.96 23.97 7.78
N LYS A 380 5.22 24.78 6.75
CA LYS A 380 5.81 26.12 6.92
C LYS A 380 4.82 27.05 7.68
N GLU A 381 5.30 27.78 8.70
CA GLU A 381 4.52 28.52 9.71
C GLU A 381 3.59 29.63 9.17
N ASP A 382 3.72 30.07 7.91
CA ASP A 382 2.88 31.11 7.28
C ASP A 382 1.68 30.55 6.49
N GLN A 383 1.11 29.43 6.94
CA GLN A 383 0.01 28.72 6.27
C GLN A 383 -1.41 29.15 6.68
N THR A 384 -1.57 30.38 7.15
CA THR A 384 -2.90 31.00 7.05
C THR A 384 -3.21 31.15 5.57
N VAL A 385 -4.21 30.38 5.13
CA VAL A 385 -4.86 30.49 3.82
C VAL A 385 -5.27 31.93 3.53
#